data_AF-A0A8T1RN40-F1
#
_entry.id   AF-A0A8T1RN40-F1
#
_cell.length_a   1.000
_cell.length_b   1.000
_cell.length_c   1.000
_cell.angle_alpha   90.00
_cell.angle_beta   90.00
_cell.angle_gamma   90.00
#
_symmetry.space_group_name_H-M   'P 1'
#
loop_
_entity.id
_entity.type
_entity.pdbx_description
1 polymer ?
#
loop_
_entity_poly.entity_id
_entity_poly.type
_entity_poly.pdbx_seq_one_letter_code
_entity_poly.pdbx_strand_id
1 'polypeptide(L)'
;MISFGGRPSTKAIYAPRARTMPPEKVEIFKSMEDWARKNVLTLLKPVEQSWQPQDFLPDPTSVGFVEQVNELRKRTKDIPNDYFVVLVGNMITEEALPTYHATINGTKIYHDETGVDKTPWTKWAKGWSAEENRHGDLLNKYLFLSGRVDMKQIEKTIHYLIGSGMDIGSEGNPYLFTIYTSFQERATFISHGNTAKLAMKHGDKMLAQICGTIASDEKRHEAAYTNIVEKLFELDPNETVMAFADLMRKKILMPAHLMYDGQDHDLFHHYANVASRIGVYTARDYREILEHLVAKWNVEKLTGLSGEGREAQDYICGLAQRIKRLEERALAKAQKSPTISFTWISGM
;
A
#
# COMPACT_ATOMS: atom_id res chain seq x y z
N MET A 1 7.26 7.65 10.13
CA MET A 1 8.20 6.52 9.90
C MET A 1 9.61 7.08 9.97
N ILE A 2 10.37 6.77 11.03
CA ILE A 2 11.68 7.39 11.23
C ILE A 2 12.65 6.80 10.22
N SER A 3 13.10 7.64 9.28
CA SER A 3 14.20 7.33 8.38
C SER A 3 15.48 7.13 9.22
N PHE A 4 15.72 5.90 9.62
CA PHE A 4 17.01 5.49 10.18
C PHE A 4 17.95 5.17 9.02
N GLY A 5 18.63 6.21 8.53
CA GLY A 5 19.68 6.12 7.52
C GLY A 5 19.83 7.44 6.78
N GLY A 6 21.03 8.01 6.77
CA GLY A 6 21.34 9.19 5.94
C GLY A 6 20.99 8.94 4.47
N ARG A 7 20.66 10.03 3.76
CA ARG A 7 20.33 10.03 2.32
C ARG A 7 21.31 9.12 1.56
N PRO A 8 20.85 8.04 0.91
CA PRO A 8 21.64 7.45 -0.16
C PRO A 8 21.81 8.55 -1.21
N SER A 9 23.03 8.75 -1.72
CA SER A 9 23.22 9.70 -2.81
C SER A 9 22.28 9.33 -3.96
N THR A 10 21.55 10.29 -4.50
CA THR A 10 20.60 10.12 -5.62
C THR A 10 21.24 9.42 -6.83
N LYS A 11 22.56 9.43 -6.96
CA LYS A 11 23.30 8.72 -8.01
C LYS A 11 23.38 7.20 -7.86
N ALA A 12 23.11 6.63 -6.69
CA ALA A 12 23.27 5.19 -6.45
C ALA A 12 22.00 4.36 -6.69
N ILE A 13 20.83 5.00 -6.79
CA ILE A 13 19.52 4.34 -6.92
C ILE A 13 19.15 4.08 -8.39
N TYR A 14 19.58 4.95 -9.32
CA TYR A 14 19.18 4.90 -10.73
C TYR A 14 20.17 4.22 -11.69
N ALA A 15 21.07 3.38 -11.20
CA ALA A 15 21.83 2.51 -12.11
C ALA A 15 20.88 1.42 -12.61
N PRO A 16 20.63 1.28 -13.94
CA PRO A 16 19.81 0.19 -14.45
C PRO A 16 20.53 -1.13 -14.17
N ARG A 17 20.20 -1.74 -13.03
CA ARG A 17 20.62 -3.11 -12.72
C ARG A 17 19.63 -4.02 -13.40
N ALA A 18 19.85 -4.26 -14.68
CA ALA A 18 19.22 -5.37 -15.38
C ALA A 18 19.84 -6.67 -14.86
N ARG A 19 19.47 -7.12 -13.66
CA ARG A 19 19.46 -8.56 -13.40
C ARG A 19 18.25 -9.10 -14.15
N THR A 20 18.46 -9.42 -15.42
CA THR A 20 17.48 -10.15 -16.23
C THR A 20 17.03 -11.36 -15.43
N MET A 21 15.75 -11.37 -15.08
CA MET A 21 15.14 -12.49 -14.37
C MET A 21 15.48 -13.79 -15.12
N PRO A 22 16.03 -14.79 -14.42
CA PRO A 22 16.30 -16.08 -15.03
C PRO A 22 14.99 -16.65 -15.61
N PRO A 23 14.97 -17.08 -16.90
CA PRO A 23 13.76 -17.55 -17.58
C PRO A 23 12.99 -18.64 -16.81
N GLU A 24 13.70 -19.47 -16.06
CA GLU A 24 13.13 -20.53 -15.22
C GLU A 24 12.14 -20.00 -14.16
N LYS A 25 12.32 -18.77 -13.68
CA LYS A 25 11.42 -18.15 -12.68
C LYS A 25 10.07 -17.76 -13.28
N VAL A 26 10.03 -17.47 -14.59
CA VAL A 26 8.78 -17.20 -15.30
C VAL A 26 7.95 -18.48 -15.46
N GLU A 27 8.62 -19.60 -15.73
CA GLU A 27 7.95 -20.89 -15.93
C GLU A 27 7.23 -21.40 -14.68
N ILE A 28 7.72 -21.06 -13.47
CA ILE A 28 7.03 -21.39 -12.21
C ILE A 28 5.63 -20.74 -12.17
N PHE A 29 5.53 -19.44 -12.46
CA PHE A 29 4.24 -18.75 -12.48
C PHE A 29 3.33 -19.20 -13.62
N LYS A 30 3.88 -19.56 -14.79
CA LYS A 30 3.11 -20.20 -15.87
C LYS A 30 2.54 -21.55 -15.44
N SER A 31 3.33 -22.36 -14.72
CA SER A 31 2.87 -23.65 -14.17
C SER A 31 1.74 -23.49 -13.14
N MET A 32 1.65 -22.32 -12.51
CA MET A 32 0.63 -21.99 -11.50
C MET A 32 -0.68 -21.47 -12.09
N GLU A 33 -0.85 -21.34 -13.41
CA GLU A 33 -2.04 -20.70 -13.99
C GLU A 33 -3.36 -21.34 -13.57
N ASP A 34 -3.48 -22.68 -13.66
CA ASP A 34 -4.70 -23.38 -13.24
C ASP A 34 -4.96 -23.26 -11.73
N TRP A 35 -3.88 -23.22 -10.95
CA TRP A 35 -3.98 -22.96 -9.52
C TRP A 35 -4.46 -21.53 -9.26
N ALA A 36 -3.93 -20.53 -9.96
CA ALA A 36 -4.32 -19.12 -9.83
C ALA A 36 -5.78 -18.90 -10.21
N ARG A 37 -6.29 -19.59 -11.24
CA ARG A 37 -7.73 -19.54 -11.60
C ARG A 37 -8.63 -19.98 -10.44
N LYS A 38 -8.21 -20.97 -9.66
CA LYS A 38 -9.02 -21.58 -8.60
C LYS A 38 -8.83 -20.91 -7.23
N ASN A 39 -7.66 -20.33 -6.98
CA ASN A 39 -7.25 -19.87 -5.64
C ASN A 39 -6.99 -18.36 -5.54
N VAL A 40 -6.75 -17.68 -6.66
CA VAL A 40 -6.44 -16.24 -6.70
C VAL A 40 -7.61 -15.47 -7.30
N LEU A 41 -8.07 -15.85 -8.51
CA LEU A 41 -9.17 -15.14 -9.18
C LEU A 41 -10.49 -15.19 -8.42
N THR A 42 -10.69 -16.19 -7.58
CA THR A 42 -11.88 -16.33 -6.72
C THR A 42 -11.94 -15.30 -5.60
N LEU A 43 -10.84 -14.57 -5.33
CA LEU A 43 -10.78 -13.51 -4.34
C LEU A 43 -11.19 -12.14 -4.90
N LEU A 44 -11.30 -12.01 -6.23
CA LEU A 44 -11.95 -10.87 -6.86
C LEU A 44 -13.47 -10.97 -6.65
N LYS A 45 -14.08 -9.84 -6.29
CA LYS A 45 -15.54 -9.74 -6.19
C LYS A 45 -16.14 -9.53 -7.58
N PRO A 46 -17.24 -10.22 -7.92
CA PRO A 46 -18.02 -9.85 -9.09
C PRO A 46 -18.47 -8.39 -9.01
N VAL A 47 -18.49 -7.69 -10.16
CA VAL A 47 -18.86 -6.26 -10.23
C VAL A 47 -20.24 -6.01 -9.61
N GLU A 48 -21.23 -6.86 -9.93
CA GLU A 48 -22.60 -6.78 -9.39
C GLU A 48 -22.71 -6.98 -7.87
N GLN A 49 -21.65 -7.48 -7.22
CA GLN A 49 -21.56 -7.66 -5.77
C GLN A 49 -20.54 -6.71 -5.13
N SER A 50 -19.94 -5.83 -5.94
CA SER A 50 -18.95 -4.87 -5.49
C SER A 50 -19.65 -3.57 -5.12
N TRP A 51 -19.28 -3.01 -3.97
CA TRP A 51 -19.69 -1.66 -3.61
C TRP A 51 -19.18 -0.66 -4.66
N GLN A 52 -19.90 0.43 -4.84
CA GLN A 52 -19.49 1.56 -5.69
C GLN A 52 -19.32 2.82 -4.85
N PRO A 53 -18.46 3.78 -5.25
CA PRO A 53 -18.28 5.02 -4.51
C PRO A 53 -19.60 5.73 -4.18
N GLN A 54 -20.58 5.67 -5.09
CA GLN A 54 -21.88 6.31 -4.92
C GLN A 54 -22.70 5.74 -3.74
N ASP A 55 -22.42 4.52 -3.29
CA ASP A 55 -23.11 3.89 -2.13
C ASP A 55 -22.85 4.66 -0.82
N PHE A 56 -21.77 5.45 -0.76
CA PHE A 56 -21.30 6.16 0.43
C PHE A 56 -21.32 7.68 0.30
N LEU A 57 -21.67 8.20 -0.87
CA LEU A 57 -21.64 9.63 -1.19
C LEU A 57 -23.06 10.19 -1.27
N PRO A 58 -23.24 11.51 -1.04
CA PRO A 58 -24.49 12.19 -1.36
C PRO A 58 -24.96 11.87 -2.78
N ASP A 59 -26.25 11.57 -2.94
CA ASP A 59 -26.85 11.20 -4.23
C ASP A 59 -27.14 12.48 -5.05
N PRO A 60 -26.41 12.73 -6.15
CA PRO A 60 -26.59 13.95 -6.95
C PRO A 60 -27.95 14.00 -7.69
N THR A 61 -28.66 12.88 -7.79
CA THR A 61 -29.99 12.81 -8.42
C THR A 61 -31.14 13.01 -7.41
N SER A 62 -30.84 12.97 -6.12
CA SER A 62 -31.81 13.17 -5.05
C SER A 62 -32.16 14.64 -4.87
N VAL A 63 -33.45 14.93 -4.64
CA VAL A 63 -33.89 16.27 -4.20
C VAL A 63 -33.24 16.71 -2.88
N GLY A 64 -32.72 15.76 -2.10
CA GLY A 64 -32.01 15.99 -0.84
C GLY A 64 -30.49 16.17 -0.98
N PHE A 65 -29.93 16.18 -2.21
CA PHE A 65 -28.49 16.23 -2.44
C PHE A 65 -27.78 17.34 -1.65
N VAL A 66 -28.31 18.57 -1.72
CA VAL A 66 -27.72 19.74 -1.05
C VAL A 66 -27.68 19.54 0.47
N GLU A 67 -28.74 18.97 1.05
CA GLU A 67 -28.79 18.71 2.49
C GLU A 67 -27.81 17.61 2.89
N GLN A 68 -27.72 16.52 2.12
CA GLN A 68 -26.75 15.45 2.35
C GLN A 68 -25.29 15.95 2.31
N VAL A 69 -24.97 16.88 1.40
CA VAL A 69 -23.67 17.55 1.34
C VAL A 69 -23.44 18.43 2.58
N ASN A 70 -24.45 19.20 3.01
CA ASN A 70 -24.36 20.01 4.23
C ASN A 70 -24.14 19.15 5.48
N GLU A 71 -24.83 18.02 5.59
CA GLU A 71 -24.64 17.07 6.68
C GLU A 71 -23.23 16.48 6.68
N LEU A 72 -22.68 16.12 5.51
CA LEU A 72 -21.30 15.67 5.38
C LEU A 72 -20.33 16.73 5.92
N ARG A 73 -20.46 17.99 5.47
CA ARG A 73 -19.62 19.11 5.92
C ARG A 73 -19.76 19.40 7.41
N LYS A 74 -20.96 19.21 7.96
CA LYS A 74 -21.20 19.37 9.40
C LYS A 74 -20.44 18.32 10.21
N ARG A 75 -20.43 17.05 9.75
CA ARG A 75 -19.69 15.96 10.40
C ARG A 75 -18.18 16.15 10.32
N THR A 76 -17.67 16.73 9.23
CA THR A 76 -16.23 16.93 9.02
C THR A 76 -15.63 18.12 9.78
N LYS A 77 -16.47 19.06 10.24
CA LYS A 77 -16.03 20.33 10.82
C LYS A 77 -15.10 20.17 12.03
N ASP A 78 -15.41 19.21 12.90
CA ASP A 78 -14.70 19.02 14.18
C ASP A 78 -13.63 17.91 14.09
N ILE A 79 -13.42 17.33 12.92
CA ILE A 79 -12.34 16.35 12.68
C ILE A 79 -11.01 17.12 12.59
N PRO A 80 -9.97 16.76 13.37
CA PRO A 80 -8.70 17.48 13.40
C PRO A 80 -7.97 17.51 12.05
N ASN A 81 -7.23 18.59 11.78
CA ASN A 81 -6.43 18.72 10.56
C ASN A 81 -5.38 17.60 10.42
N ASP A 82 -4.81 17.11 11.52
CA ASP A 82 -3.90 15.96 11.52
C ASP A 82 -4.53 14.71 10.87
N TYR A 83 -5.82 14.48 11.11
CA TYR A 83 -6.56 13.38 10.48
C TYR A 83 -6.69 13.62 8.97
N PHE A 84 -7.05 14.84 8.55
CA PHE A 84 -7.16 15.17 7.13
C PHE A 84 -5.83 15.10 6.39
N VAL A 85 -4.71 15.49 7.00
CA VAL A 85 -3.37 15.30 6.39
C VAL A 85 -3.14 13.83 6.07
N VAL A 86 -3.53 12.94 6.98
CA VAL A 86 -3.32 11.50 6.79
C VAL A 86 -4.30 10.92 5.78
N LEU A 87 -5.58 11.29 5.85
CA LEU A 87 -6.59 10.86 4.89
C LEU A 87 -6.25 11.32 3.46
N VAL A 88 -5.72 12.54 3.31
CA VAL A 88 -5.23 13.07 2.03
C VAL A 88 -4.03 12.26 1.54
N GLY A 89 -3.04 11.96 2.39
CA GLY A 89 -1.90 11.14 1.99
C GLY A 89 -2.30 9.71 1.57
N ASN A 90 -3.28 9.10 2.25
CA ASN A 90 -3.88 7.85 1.80
C ASN A 90 -4.53 8.02 0.42
N MET A 91 -5.39 9.03 0.24
CA MET A 91 -6.08 9.27 -1.04
C MET A 91 -5.12 9.53 -2.21
N ILE A 92 -4.08 10.35 -2.02
CA ILE A 92 -3.05 10.61 -3.02
C ILE A 92 -2.34 9.31 -3.41
N THR A 93 -2.13 8.42 -2.43
CA THR A 93 -1.55 7.10 -2.70
C THR A 93 -2.50 6.27 -3.56
N GLU A 94 -3.81 6.25 -3.29
CA GLU A 94 -4.77 5.52 -4.15
C GLU A 94 -4.85 6.08 -5.58
N GLU A 95 -4.83 7.41 -5.74
CA GLU A 95 -4.93 8.07 -7.04
C GLU A 95 -3.70 7.82 -7.95
N ALA A 96 -2.58 7.36 -7.38
CA ALA A 96 -1.42 6.94 -8.15
C ALA A 96 -1.56 5.52 -8.75
N LEU A 97 -2.77 4.95 -8.77
CA LEU A 97 -3.10 3.67 -9.40
C LEU A 97 -2.49 3.44 -10.79
N PRO A 98 -2.41 4.43 -11.72
CA PRO A 98 -1.73 4.21 -13.00
C PRO A 98 -0.29 3.73 -12.86
N THR A 99 0.44 4.22 -11.85
CA THR A 99 1.80 3.78 -11.54
C THR A 99 1.82 2.34 -11.05
N TYR A 100 0.86 1.93 -10.23
CA TYR A 100 0.78 0.57 -9.71
C TYR A 100 0.40 -0.43 -10.80
N HIS A 101 -0.58 -0.08 -11.63
CA HIS A 101 -0.96 -0.88 -12.79
C HIS A 101 0.20 -1.00 -13.80
N ALA A 102 0.95 0.09 -14.04
CA ALA A 102 2.15 0.03 -14.87
C ALA A 102 3.24 -0.86 -14.25
N THR A 103 3.40 -0.84 -12.92
CA THR A 103 4.39 -1.66 -12.22
C THR A 103 4.05 -3.15 -12.30
N ILE A 104 2.78 -3.53 -12.04
CA ILE A 104 2.32 -4.93 -12.18
C ILE A 104 2.46 -5.38 -13.64
N ASN A 105 2.03 -4.55 -14.60
CA ASN A 105 2.12 -4.86 -16.03
C ASN A 105 3.57 -4.90 -16.55
N GLY A 106 4.50 -4.23 -15.86
CA GLY A 106 5.93 -4.28 -16.14
C GLY A 106 6.60 -5.59 -15.70
N THR A 107 5.93 -6.41 -14.88
CA THR A 107 6.41 -7.76 -14.56
C THR A 107 6.11 -8.71 -15.71
N LYS A 108 7.03 -9.65 -16.01
CA LYS A 108 6.82 -10.63 -17.09
C LYS A 108 5.61 -11.56 -16.88
N ILE A 109 5.11 -11.68 -15.64
CA ILE A 109 4.02 -12.60 -15.29
C ILE A 109 2.65 -11.97 -15.53
N TYR A 110 2.50 -10.72 -15.11
CA TYR A 110 1.24 -9.99 -15.20
C TYR A 110 1.16 -9.10 -16.45
N HIS A 111 2.20 -9.13 -17.30
CA HIS A 111 2.24 -8.39 -18.56
C HIS A 111 1.07 -8.76 -19.46
N ASP A 112 0.27 -7.77 -19.81
CA ASP A 112 -0.78 -7.83 -20.81
C ASP A 112 -0.24 -7.23 -22.11
N GLU A 113 0.07 -8.09 -23.07
CA GLU A 113 0.69 -7.69 -24.36
C GLU A 113 -0.30 -6.98 -25.26
N THR A 114 -1.59 -7.34 -25.17
CA THR A 114 -2.63 -6.86 -26.09
C THR A 114 -3.61 -5.89 -25.45
N GLY A 115 -3.56 -5.74 -24.13
CA GLY A 115 -4.58 -5.06 -23.32
C GLY A 115 -5.83 -5.92 -23.07
N VAL A 116 -5.94 -7.10 -23.71
CA VAL A 116 -7.09 -8.00 -23.62
C VAL A 116 -6.68 -9.46 -23.38
N ASP A 117 -5.45 -9.69 -22.93
CA ASP A 117 -4.96 -11.04 -22.63
C ASP A 117 -5.81 -11.71 -21.55
N LYS A 118 -5.87 -13.04 -21.61
CA LYS A 118 -6.80 -13.86 -20.81
C LYS A 118 -6.10 -14.87 -19.88
N THR A 119 -4.80 -14.71 -19.66
CA THR A 119 -4.08 -15.46 -18.62
C THR A 119 -4.71 -15.12 -17.26
N PRO A 120 -4.65 -16.01 -16.25
CA PRO A 120 -5.18 -15.67 -14.94
C PRO A 120 -4.45 -14.50 -14.30
N TRP A 121 -3.17 -14.31 -14.62
CA TRP A 121 -2.37 -13.20 -14.11
C TRP A 121 -2.81 -11.85 -14.67
N THR A 122 -3.05 -11.73 -15.98
CA THR A 122 -3.55 -10.48 -16.58
C THR A 122 -4.99 -10.20 -16.15
N LYS A 123 -5.82 -11.24 -15.99
CA LYS A 123 -7.16 -11.10 -15.39
C LYS A 123 -7.10 -10.61 -13.95
N TRP A 124 -6.19 -11.12 -13.13
CA TRP A 124 -5.97 -10.62 -11.77
C TRP A 124 -5.55 -9.16 -11.80
N ALA A 125 -4.52 -8.79 -12.58
CA ALA A 125 -4.02 -7.42 -12.63
C ALA A 125 -5.11 -6.42 -13.00
N LYS A 126 -5.91 -6.72 -14.03
CA LYS A 126 -7.03 -5.86 -14.45
C LYS A 126 -8.16 -5.84 -13.42
N GLY A 127 -8.52 -6.99 -12.85
CA GLY A 127 -9.57 -7.10 -11.84
C GLY A 127 -9.22 -6.36 -10.55
N TRP A 128 -7.99 -6.54 -10.06
CA TRP A 128 -7.44 -5.80 -8.92
C TRP A 128 -7.46 -4.30 -9.20
N SER A 129 -6.92 -3.83 -10.33
CA SER A 129 -6.94 -2.40 -10.64
C SER A 129 -8.35 -1.81 -10.78
N ALA A 130 -9.32 -2.58 -11.28
CA ALA A 130 -10.71 -2.16 -11.31
C ALA A 130 -11.32 -2.04 -9.90
N GLU A 131 -10.94 -2.93 -8.98
CA GLU A 131 -11.33 -2.82 -7.57
C GLU A 131 -10.68 -1.60 -6.90
N GLU A 132 -9.38 -1.39 -7.08
CA GLU A 132 -8.58 -0.29 -6.52
C GLU A 132 -9.05 1.10 -6.98
N ASN A 133 -9.46 1.24 -8.24
CA ASN A 133 -9.88 2.53 -8.78
C ASN A 133 -10.99 3.19 -7.92
N ARG A 134 -11.88 2.36 -7.35
CA ARG A 134 -12.99 2.83 -6.52
C ARG A 134 -12.51 3.47 -5.22
N HIS A 135 -11.32 3.13 -4.71
CA HIS A 135 -10.78 3.65 -3.46
C HIS A 135 -10.42 5.13 -3.60
N GLY A 136 -9.59 5.45 -4.62
CA GLY A 136 -9.25 6.83 -4.97
C GLY A 136 -10.51 7.64 -5.30
N ASP A 137 -11.39 7.10 -6.14
CA ASP A 137 -12.64 7.74 -6.54
C ASP A 137 -13.53 8.16 -5.36
N LEU A 138 -13.65 7.29 -4.35
CA LEU A 138 -14.47 7.53 -3.17
C LEU A 138 -13.82 8.55 -2.24
N LEU A 139 -12.53 8.38 -1.93
CA LEU A 139 -11.80 9.28 -1.05
C LEU A 139 -11.68 10.68 -1.64
N ASN A 140 -11.44 10.79 -2.95
CA ASN A 140 -11.37 12.07 -3.66
C ASN A 140 -12.68 12.84 -3.54
N LYS A 141 -13.81 12.23 -3.90
CA LYS A 141 -15.13 12.87 -3.83
C LYS A 141 -15.50 13.22 -2.38
N TYR A 142 -15.18 12.37 -1.41
CA TYR A 142 -15.40 12.69 0.01
C TYR A 142 -14.58 13.92 0.44
N LEU A 143 -13.28 13.96 0.13
CA LEU A 143 -12.40 15.08 0.47
C LEU A 143 -12.83 16.38 -0.23
N PHE A 144 -13.20 16.31 -1.51
CA PHE A 144 -13.76 17.42 -2.27
C PHE A 144 -15.03 17.99 -1.60
N LEU A 145 -15.99 17.13 -1.25
CA LEU A 145 -17.24 17.56 -0.63
C LEU A 145 -17.04 18.08 0.80
N SER A 146 -16.03 17.58 1.51
CA SER A 146 -15.75 17.95 2.90
C SER A 146 -15.48 19.44 3.10
N GLY A 147 -14.89 20.12 2.10
CA GLY A 147 -14.45 21.50 2.20
C GLY A 147 -13.33 21.76 3.22
N ARG A 148 -12.64 20.70 3.67
CA ARG A 148 -11.59 20.77 4.72
C ARG A 148 -10.17 20.88 4.17
N VAL A 149 -9.99 20.71 2.86
CA VAL A 149 -8.70 20.55 2.20
C VAL A 149 -8.60 21.42 0.94
N ASP A 150 -7.39 21.71 0.50
CA ASP A 150 -7.09 22.39 -0.76
C ASP A 150 -6.93 21.35 -1.88
N MET A 151 -8.01 21.11 -2.62
CA MET A 151 -8.02 20.12 -3.72
C MET A 151 -7.04 20.48 -4.83
N LYS A 152 -6.76 21.77 -5.10
CA LYS A 152 -5.80 22.16 -6.14
C LYS A 152 -4.38 21.74 -5.78
N GLN A 153 -4.00 21.89 -4.50
CA GLN A 153 -2.70 21.43 -4.03
C GLN A 153 -2.60 19.91 -4.02
N ILE A 154 -3.68 19.21 -3.68
CA ILE A 154 -3.75 17.75 -3.73
C ILE A 154 -3.62 17.23 -5.17
N GLU A 155 -4.38 17.77 -6.11
CA GLU A 155 -4.34 17.41 -7.54
C GLU A 155 -2.95 17.62 -8.15
N LYS A 156 -2.27 18.72 -7.80
CA LYS A 156 -0.87 18.94 -8.17
C LYS A 156 0.06 17.86 -7.59
N THR A 157 -0.17 17.47 -6.33
CA THR A 157 0.64 16.43 -5.67
C THR A 157 0.45 15.08 -6.36
N ILE A 158 -0.78 14.72 -6.71
CA ILE A 158 -1.10 13.50 -7.49
C ILE A 158 -0.37 13.54 -8.84
N HIS A 159 -0.44 14.67 -9.55
CA HIS A 159 0.23 14.82 -10.85
C HIS A 159 1.75 14.64 -10.72
N TYR A 160 2.38 15.27 -9.72
CA TYR A 160 3.81 15.06 -9.45
C TYR A 160 4.12 13.61 -9.13
N LEU A 161 3.30 12.94 -8.31
CA LEU A 161 3.54 11.55 -7.91
C LEU A 161 3.44 10.59 -9.09
N ILE A 162 2.37 10.68 -9.90
CA ILE A 162 2.22 9.85 -11.11
C ILE A 162 3.37 10.10 -12.09
N GLY A 163 3.73 11.37 -12.31
CA GLY A 163 4.85 11.72 -13.19
C GLY A 163 6.21 11.27 -12.68
N SER A 164 6.38 11.14 -11.37
CA SER A 164 7.60 10.61 -10.73
C SER A 164 7.65 9.08 -10.77
N GLY A 165 6.47 8.44 -10.79
CA GLY A 165 6.35 7.00 -10.70
C GLY A 165 6.82 6.46 -9.34
N MET A 166 7.27 5.21 -9.34
CA MET A 166 7.72 4.51 -8.15
C MET A 166 8.82 3.51 -8.53
N ASP A 167 9.88 3.44 -7.73
CA ASP A 167 10.85 2.34 -7.78
C ASP A 167 10.86 1.60 -6.45
N ILE A 168 10.42 0.33 -6.49
CA ILE A 168 10.37 -0.56 -5.33
C ILE A 168 11.57 -1.51 -5.25
N GLY A 169 12.55 -1.35 -6.15
CA GLY A 169 13.74 -2.21 -6.20
C GLY A 169 13.42 -3.67 -6.49
N SER A 170 12.27 -3.94 -7.14
CA SER A 170 11.84 -5.29 -7.52
C SER A 170 12.56 -5.79 -8.77
N GLU A 171 13.16 -4.90 -9.57
CA GLU A 171 13.92 -5.24 -10.80
C GLU A 171 13.12 -6.14 -11.77
N GLY A 172 11.78 -6.02 -11.76
CA GLY A 172 10.86 -6.86 -12.54
C GLY A 172 10.72 -8.31 -12.05
N ASN A 173 11.36 -8.68 -10.93
CA ASN A 173 11.29 -10.01 -10.33
C ASN A 173 9.91 -10.26 -9.68
N PRO A 174 9.13 -11.26 -10.12
CA PRO A 174 7.79 -11.51 -9.62
C PRO A 174 7.80 -12.01 -8.18
N TYR A 175 8.85 -12.69 -7.70
CA TYR A 175 8.96 -13.06 -6.28
C TYR A 175 9.03 -11.82 -5.40
N LEU A 176 9.92 -10.88 -5.74
CA LEU A 176 10.04 -9.62 -5.02
C LEU A 176 8.73 -8.83 -5.12
N PHE A 177 8.14 -8.72 -6.31
CA PHE A 177 6.89 -8.01 -6.50
C PHE A 177 5.75 -8.59 -5.64
N THR A 178 5.53 -9.91 -5.66
CA THR A 178 4.43 -10.54 -4.90
C THR A 178 4.65 -10.46 -3.38
N ILE A 179 5.89 -10.56 -2.90
CA ILE A 179 6.21 -10.36 -1.47
C ILE A 179 5.99 -8.89 -1.08
N TYR A 180 6.42 -7.95 -1.92
CA TYR A 180 6.20 -6.52 -1.72
C TYR A 180 4.71 -6.19 -1.64
N THR A 181 3.90 -6.67 -2.60
CA THR A 181 2.45 -6.42 -2.59
C THR A 181 1.79 -7.06 -1.37
N SER A 182 2.16 -8.29 -0.98
CA SER A 182 1.66 -8.92 0.25
C SER A 182 1.87 -8.04 1.49
N PHE A 183 3.02 -7.36 1.57
CA PHE A 183 3.32 -6.43 2.66
C PHE A 183 2.49 -5.15 2.56
N GLN A 184 2.42 -4.56 1.36
CA GLN A 184 1.73 -3.29 1.14
C GLN A 184 0.22 -3.38 1.36
N GLU A 185 -0.43 -4.42 0.83
CA GLU A 185 -1.87 -4.66 1.01
C GLU A 185 -2.23 -4.81 2.50
N ARG A 186 -1.33 -5.41 3.29
CA ARG A 186 -1.52 -5.44 4.75
C ARG A 186 -1.29 -4.07 5.39
N ALA A 187 -0.36 -3.28 4.88
CA ALA A 187 -0.08 -1.93 5.37
C ALA A 187 -1.27 -0.98 5.11
N THR A 188 -1.85 -1.02 3.91
CA THR A 188 -3.06 -0.27 3.53
C THR A 188 -4.28 -0.74 4.32
N PHE A 189 -4.46 -2.07 4.49
CA PHE A 189 -5.49 -2.63 5.40
C PHE A 189 -5.41 -2.04 6.81
N ILE A 190 -4.22 -1.98 7.40
CA ILE A 190 -4.01 -1.40 8.74
C ILE A 190 -4.26 0.10 8.72
N SER A 191 -3.73 0.83 7.73
CA SER A 191 -3.89 2.28 7.61
C SER A 191 -5.37 2.66 7.52
N HIS A 192 -6.12 2.08 6.57
CA HIS A 192 -7.55 2.32 6.38
C HIS A 192 -8.39 1.83 7.56
N GLY A 193 -8.03 0.70 8.17
CA GLY A 193 -8.70 0.21 9.38
C GLY A 193 -8.51 1.16 10.58
N ASN A 194 -7.35 1.79 10.71
CA ASN A 194 -7.07 2.74 11.79
C ASN A 194 -7.69 4.12 11.52
N THR A 195 -7.68 4.61 10.28
CA THR A 195 -8.44 5.82 9.92
C THR A 195 -9.94 5.61 10.13
N ALA A 196 -10.50 4.44 9.83
CA ALA A 196 -11.89 4.11 10.12
C ALA A 196 -12.22 4.22 11.63
N LYS A 197 -11.35 3.67 12.50
CA LYS A 197 -11.51 3.77 13.97
C LYS A 197 -11.45 5.21 14.44
N LEU A 198 -10.54 6.01 13.89
CA LEU A 198 -10.41 7.43 14.22
C LEU A 198 -11.61 8.25 13.74
N ALA A 199 -12.12 8.00 12.53
CA ALA A 199 -13.34 8.63 12.01
C ALA A 199 -14.54 8.37 12.95
N MET A 200 -14.70 7.11 13.38
CA MET A 200 -15.73 6.73 14.35
C MET A 200 -15.55 7.48 15.68
N LYS A 201 -14.32 7.58 16.19
CA LYS A 201 -13.99 8.32 17.42
C LYS A 201 -14.31 9.82 17.30
N HIS A 202 -14.16 10.39 16.11
CA HIS A 202 -14.50 11.78 15.82
C HIS A 202 -15.99 11.98 15.46
N GLY A 203 -16.80 10.92 15.45
CA GLY A 203 -18.24 10.98 15.27
C GLY A 203 -18.73 10.89 13.82
N ASP A 204 -17.85 10.71 12.83
CA ASP A 204 -18.24 10.51 11.44
C ASP A 204 -18.34 9.01 11.11
N LYS A 205 -19.54 8.46 11.33
CA LYS A 205 -19.85 7.05 11.05
C LYS A 205 -19.76 6.71 9.56
N MET A 206 -20.11 7.65 8.68
CA MET A 206 -20.06 7.41 7.23
C MET A 206 -18.61 7.33 6.76
N LEU A 207 -17.75 8.24 7.23
CA LEU A 207 -16.32 8.15 6.94
C LEU A 207 -15.69 6.86 7.49
N ALA A 208 -16.11 6.41 8.67
CA ALA A 208 -15.67 5.13 9.21
C ALA A 208 -16.09 3.95 8.31
N GLN A 209 -17.30 3.99 7.73
CA GLN A 209 -17.77 2.98 6.77
C GLN A 209 -16.99 3.04 5.46
N ILE A 210 -16.68 4.24 4.95
CA ILE A 210 -15.84 4.43 3.76
C ILE A 210 -14.47 3.77 3.94
N CYS A 211 -13.73 4.15 4.98
CA CYS A 211 -12.40 3.60 5.24
C CYS A 211 -12.44 2.10 5.56
N GLY A 212 -13.46 1.64 6.30
CA GLY A 212 -13.63 0.21 6.62
C GLY A 212 -13.96 -0.65 5.40
N THR A 213 -14.74 -0.11 4.46
CA THR A 213 -15.07 -0.80 3.20
C THR A 213 -13.84 -0.94 2.31
N ILE A 214 -13.05 0.12 2.17
CA ILE A 214 -11.76 0.07 1.47
C ILE A 214 -10.85 -0.99 2.11
N ALA A 215 -10.66 -0.92 3.44
CA ALA A 215 -9.87 -1.93 4.18
C ALA A 215 -10.34 -3.37 3.94
N SER A 216 -11.64 -3.60 3.69
CA SER A 216 -12.15 -4.94 3.39
C SER A 216 -11.71 -5.47 2.02
N ASP A 217 -11.45 -4.59 1.06
CA ASP A 217 -10.87 -4.94 -0.24
C ASP A 217 -9.39 -5.27 -0.08
N GLU A 218 -8.61 -4.40 0.58
CA GLU A 218 -7.20 -4.63 0.92
C GLU A 218 -6.98 -6.00 1.57
N LYS A 219 -7.90 -6.41 2.46
CA LYS A 219 -7.79 -7.68 3.15
C LYS A 219 -7.93 -8.89 2.21
N ARG A 220 -8.76 -8.78 1.17
CA ARG A 220 -8.90 -9.81 0.13
C ARG A 220 -7.69 -9.83 -0.78
N HIS A 221 -7.15 -8.67 -1.14
CA HIS A 221 -5.94 -8.56 -1.95
C HIS A 221 -4.72 -9.09 -1.20
N GLU A 222 -4.57 -8.76 0.09
CA GLU A 222 -3.57 -9.36 0.98
C GLU A 222 -3.67 -10.90 0.96
N ALA A 223 -4.89 -11.45 1.09
CA ALA A 223 -5.09 -12.89 1.04
C ALA A 223 -4.65 -13.49 -0.31
N ALA A 224 -4.94 -12.81 -1.42
CA ALA A 224 -4.54 -13.27 -2.75
C ALA A 224 -3.02 -13.31 -2.90
N TYR A 225 -2.33 -12.21 -2.58
CA TYR A 225 -0.87 -12.14 -2.72
C TYR A 225 -0.16 -13.05 -1.71
N THR A 226 -0.63 -13.14 -0.47
CA THR A 226 -0.04 -14.05 0.52
C THR A 226 -0.22 -15.53 0.15
N ASN A 227 -1.35 -15.90 -0.47
CA ASN A 227 -1.56 -17.25 -1.02
C ASN A 227 -0.62 -17.56 -2.19
N ILE A 228 -0.33 -16.57 -3.05
CA ILE A 228 0.66 -16.75 -4.13
C ILE A 228 2.04 -17.04 -3.53
N VAL A 229 2.48 -16.24 -2.56
CA VAL A 229 3.79 -16.46 -1.91
C VAL A 229 3.84 -17.79 -1.15
N GLU A 230 2.74 -18.18 -0.49
CA GLU A 230 2.62 -19.50 0.14
C GLU A 230 2.83 -20.62 -0.89
N LYS A 231 2.23 -20.50 -2.08
CA LYS A 231 2.45 -21.46 -3.17
C LYS A 231 3.88 -21.43 -3.71
N LEU A 232 4.52 -20.26 -3.75
CA LEU A 232 5.94 -20.15 -4.13
C LEU A 232 6.86 -20.83 -3.12
N PHE A 233 6.56 -20.76 -1.81
CA PHE A 233 7.31 -21.52 -0.80
C PHE A 233 7.18 -23.04 -0.97
N GLU A 234 6.06 -23.55 -1.49
CA GLU A 234 5.92 -24.97 -1.82
C GLU A 234 6.77 -25.39 -3.03
N LEU A 235 6.89 -24.51 -4.04
CA LEU A 235 7.50 -24.84 -5.33
C LEU A 235 9.00 -24.51 -5.38
N ASP A 236 9.41 -23.40 -4.77
CA ASP A 236 10.77 -22.89 -4.77
C ASP A 236 11.10 -22.20 -3.43
N PRO A 237 11.22 -22.97 -2.33
CA PRO A 237 11.43 -22.42 -0.99
C PRO A 237 12.74 -21.63 -0.86
N ASN A 238 13.79 -22.03 -1.60
CA ASN A 238 15.09 -21.37 -1.55
C ASN A 238 15.02 -19.97 -2.17
N GLU A 239 14.53 -19.85 -3.39
CA GLU A 239 14.43 -18.53 -4.02
C GLU A 239 13.45 -17.63 -3.27
N THR A 240 12.33 -18.19 -2.81
CA THR A 240 11.30 -17.40 -2.10
C THR A 240 11.83 -16.82 -0.79
N VAL A 241 12.54 -17.60 0.03
CA VAL A 241 13.13 -17.08 1.29
C VAL A 241 14.23 -16.06 1.02
N MET A 242 15.06 -16.28 -0.02
CA MET A 242 16.11 -15.33 -0.40
C MET A 242 15.53 -14.01 -0.91
N ALA A 243 14.48 -14.06 -1.72
CA ALA A 243 13.76 -12.88 -2.21
C ALA A 243 13.12 -12.11 -1.03
N PHE A 244 12.51 -12.81 -0.07
CA PHE A 244 11.96 -12.16 1.11
C PHE A 244 13.06 -11.45 1.94
N ALA A 245 14.21 -12.10 2.11
CA ALA A 245 15.33 -11.51 2.84
C ALA A 245 15.91 -10.29 2.09
N ASP A 246 16.03 -10.35 0.76
CA ASP A 246 16.49 -9.23 -0.06
C ASP A 246 15.59 -8.00 0.11
N LEU A 247 14.27 -8.17 -0.01
CA LEU A 247 13.31 -7.09 0.20
C LEU A 247 13.41 -6.48 1.60
N MET A 248 13.52 -7.33 2.62
CA MET A 248 13.67 -6.86 4.00
C MET A 248 15.03 -6.20 4.28
N ARG A 249 16.09 -6.51 3.53
CA ARG A 249 17.37 -5.78 3.58
C ARG A 249 17.27 -4.42 2.90
N LYS A 250 16.60 -4.35 1.74
CA LYS A 250 16.30 -3.12 1.00
C LYS A 250 15.33 -2.21 1.76
N LYS A 251 14.56 -2.77 2.70
CA LYS A 251 13.39 -2.20 3.37
C LYS A 251 12.24 -2.06 2.39
N ILE A 252 11.02 -2.28 2.88
CA ILE A 252 9.81 -2.05 2.07
C ILE A 252 9.62 -0.53 1.93
N LEU A 253 9.83 -0.01 0.72
CA LEU A 253 9.56 1.39 0.39
C LEU A 253 8.05 1.59 0.27
N MET A 254 7.53 2.71 0.78
CA MET A 254 6.13 3.06 0.56
C MET A 254 5.93 3.54 -0.88
N PRO A 255 4.79 3.23 -1.53
CA PRO A 255 4.60 3.56 -2.93
C PRO A 255 4.68 5.07 -3.21
N ALA A 256 4.07 5.88 -2.34
CA ALA A 256 4.09 7.34 -2.43
C ALA A 256 5.36 8.00 -1.83
N HIS A 257 6.50 7.29 -1.72
CA HIS A 257 7.71 7.85 -1.11
C HIS A 257 8.32 9.06 -1.85
N LEU A 258 7.96 9.25 -3.13
CA LEU A 258 8.36 10.40 -3.97
C LEU A 258 7.32 11.53 -3.99
N MET A 259 6.36 11.52 -3.06
CA MET A 259 5.32 12.53 -2.97
C MET A 259 5.88 13.94 -2.78
N TYR A 260 5.40 14.88 -3.60
CA TYR A 260 5.87 16.27 -3.67
C TYR A 260 4.72 17.20 -4.09
N ASP A 261 4.54 18.33 -3.40
CA ASP A 261 3.43 19.28 -3.61
C ASP A 261 3.82 20.54 -4.40
N GLY A 262 5.07 20.61 -4.87
CA GLY A 262 5.65 21.79 -5.51
C GLY A 262 6.43 22.70 -4.55
N GLN A 263 6.48 22.40 -3.26
CA GLN A 263 7.17 23.23 -2.25
C GLN A 263 8.00 22.39 -1.27
N ASP A 264 7.44 21.32 -0.73
CA ASP A 264 8.05 20.51 0.34
C ASP A 264 8.73 19.25 -0.22
N HIS A 265 10.06 19.27 -0.28
CA HIS A 265 10.86 18.13 -0.75
C HIS A 265 10.89 16.93 0.22
N ASP A 266 10.48 17.11 1.48
CA ASP A 266 10.43 16.07 2.49
C ASP A 266 8.96 15.71 2.85
N LEU A 267 8.00 16.04 1.98
CA LEU A 267 6.56 15.90 2.20
C LEU A 267 6.13 14.50 2.64
N PHE A 268 6.66 13.45 2.01
CA PHE A 268 6.39 12.07 2.44
C PHE A 268 6.83 11.82 3.89
N HIS A 269 8.01 12.31 4.29
CA HIS A 269 8.49 12.16 5.66
C HIS A 269 7.62 12.92 6.66
N HIS A 270 7.20 14.14 6.33
CA HIS A 270 6.30 14.93 7.16
C HIS A 270 4.94 14.25 7.31
N TYR A 271 4.32 13.81 6.21
CA TYR A 271 3.09 13.02 6.21
C TYR A 271 3.23 11.75 7.08
N ALA A 272 4.28 10.96 6.86
CA ALA A 272 4.52 9.72 7.59
C ALA A 272 4.78 9.94 9.10
N ASN A 273 5.19 11.14 9.50
CA ASN A 273 5.31 11.52 10.91
C ASN A 273 3.94 11.85 11.52
N VAL A 274 3.05 12.51 10.78
CA VAL A 274 1.66 12.74 11.23
C VAL A 274 0.92 11.42 11.35
N ALA A 275 0.98 10.56 10.32
CA ALA A 275 0.37 9.23 10.32
C ALA A 275 0.82 8.37 11.52
N SER A 276 2.13 8.42 11.82
CA SER A 276 2.68 7.72 12.99
C SER A 276 2.25 8.35 14.31
N ARG A 277 2.16 9.68 14.39
CA ARG A 277 1.78 10.41 15.62
C ARG A 277 0.33 10.14 16.01
N ILE A 278 -0.58 10.10 15.04
CA ILE A 278 -2.00 9.82 15.30
C ILE A 278 -2.33 8.32 15.34
N GLY A 279 -1.33 7.45 15.18
CA GLY A 279 -1.48 6.00 15.30
C GLY A 279 -2.17 5.34 14.11
N VAL A 280 -2.11 5.94 12.91
CA VAL A 280 -2.66 5.33 11.69
C VAL A 280 -1.71 4.26 11.15
N TYR A 281 -0.42 4.59 11.02
CA TYR A 281 0.61 3.64 10.61
C TYR A 281 1.97 3.99 11.24
N THR A 282 2.53 3.04 11.98
CA THR A 282 3.71 3.22 12.84
C THR A 282 4.81 2.21 12.52
N ALA A 283 5.99 2.40 13.12
CA ALA A 283 7.07 1.40 13.05
C ALA A 283 6.67 0.06 13.69
N ARG A 284 5.75 0.09 14.67
CA ARG A 284 5.19 -1.11 15.29
C ARG A 284 4.38 -1.91 14.28
N ASP A 285 3.53 -1.24 13.51
CA ASP A 285 2.69 -1.89 12.49
C ASP A 285 3.57 -2.55 11.42
N TYR A 286 4.63 -1.87 10.97
CA TYR A 286 5.63 -2.45 10.06
C TYR A 286 6.23 -3.76 10.61
N ARG A 287 6.62 -3.78 11.89
CA ARG A 287 7.14 -4.98 12.56
C ARG A 287 6.08 -6.08 12.64
N GLU A 288 4.84 -5.74 13.01
CA GLU A 288 3.75 -6.72 13.15
C GLU A 288 3.32 -7.31 11.80
N ILE A 289 3.45 -6.57 10.69
CA ILE A 289 3.30 -7.10 9.33
C ILE A 289 4.38 -8.15 9.05
N LEU A 290 5.66 -7.84 9.34
CA LEU A 290 6.75 -8.80 9.16
C LEU A 290 6.51 -10.08 9.98
N GLU A 291 6.17 -9.95 11.26
CA GLU A 291 5.86 -11.10 12.13
C GLU A 291 4.68 -11.92 11.56
N HIS A 292 3.65 -11.24 11.07
CA HIS A 292 2.51 -11.89 10.46
C HIS A 292 2.90 -12.70 9.20
N LEU A 293 3.68 -12.12 8.29
CA LEU A 293 4.08 -12.78 7.04
C LEU A 293 5.04 -13.96 7.31
N VAL A 294 5.98 -13.80 8.25
CA VAL A 294 6.85 -14.90 8.72
C VAL A 294 6.02 -16.07 9.23
N ALA A 295 5.00 -15.79 10.05
CA ALA A 295 4.11 -16.82 10.56
C ALA A 295 3.21 -17.42 9.47
N LYS A 296 2.59 -16.59 8.61
CA LYS A 296 1.69 -17.02 7.53
C LYS A 296 2.39 -17.98 6.56
N TRP A 297 3.65 -17.73 6.24
CA TRP A 297 4.43 -18.58 5.34
C TRP A 297 5.24 -19.66 6.06
N ASN A 298 5.06 -19.83 7.37
CA ASN A 298 5.79 -20.81 8.20
C ASN A 298 7.31 -20.75 7.99
N VAL A 299 7.88 -19.55 7.82
CA VAL A 299 9.29 -19.36 7.41
C VAL A 299 10.25 -20.05 8.39
N GLU A 300 9.97 -19.99 9.70
CA GLU A 300 10.79 -20.65 10.74
C GLU A 300 10.85 -22.18 10.60
N LYS A 301 9.84 -22.79 9.97
CA LYS A 301 9.71 -24.25 9.85
C LYS A 301 10.19 -24.79 8.50
N LEU A 302 10.67 -23.93 7.61
CA LEU A 302 11.21 -24.37 6.32
C LEU A 302 12.45 -25.25 6.54
N THR A 303 12.46 -26.41 5.87
CA THR A 303 13.57 -27.37 5.89
C THR A 303 14.05 -27.65 4.48
N GLY A 304 15.23 -28.25 4.32
CA GLY A 304 15.77 -28.57 2.98
C GLY A 304 16.30 -27.36 2.20
N LEU A 305 16.47 -26.22 2.87
CA LEU A 305 17.08 -25.03 2.29
C LEU A 305 18.59 -25.23 2.04
N SER A 306 19.12 -24.50 1.07
CA SER A 306 20.56 -24.36 0.81
C SER A 306 21.26 -23.60 1.96
N GLY A 307 22.58 -23.46 1.89
CA GLY A 307 23.32 -22.62 2.85
C GLY A 307 22.82 -21.19 2.86
N GLU A 308 22.75 -20.55 1.69
CA GLU A 308 22.25 -19.18 1.51
C GLU A 308 20.77 -19.04 1.91
N GLY A 309 19.95 -20.05 1.62
CA GLY A 309 18.54 -20.09 2.03
C GLY A 309 18.37 -20.11 3.55
N ARG A 310 19.21 -20.87 4.29
CA ARG A 310 19.20 -20.85 5.76
C ARG A 310 19.66 -19.52 6.33
N GLU A 311 20.68 -18.89 5.76
CA GLU A 311 21.11 -17.54 6.19
C GLU A 311 20.01 -16.49 5.97
N ALA A 312 19.27 -16.60 4.87
CA ALA A 312 18.10 -15.76 4.60
C ALA A 312 16.97 -16.01 5.61
N GLN A 313 16.68 -17.28 5.91
CA GLN A 313 15.69 -17.69 6.91
C GLN A 313 16.02 -17.11 8.29
N ASP A 314 17.25 -17.30 8.78
CA ASP A 314 17.73 -16.80 10.07
C ASP A 314 17.62 -15.27 10.14
N TYR A 315 18.00 -14.57 9.05
CA TYR A 315 17.89 -13.12 8.97
C TYR A 315 16.45 -12.65 9.15
N ILE A 316 15.50 -13.20 8.38
CA ILE A 316 14.10 -12.76 8.40
C ILE A 316 13.48 -13.06 9.78
N CYS A 317 13.69 -14.25 10.33
CA CYS A 317 13.09 -14.66 11.60
C CYS A 317 13.66 -13.83 12.78
N GLY A 318 14.93 -13.42 12.71
CA GLY A 318 15.54 -12.54 13.71
C GLY A 318 15.22 -11.05 13.55
N LEU A 319 14.70 -10.62 12.40
CA LEU A 319 14.60 -9.20 12.05
C LEU A 319 13.54 -8.45 12.88
N ALA A 320 12.39 -9.08 13.16
CA ALA A 320 11.33 -8.45 13.94
C ALA A 320 11.81 -7.97 15.33
N GLN A 321 12.59 -8.80 16.03
CA GLN A 321 13.19 -8.47 17.32
C GLN A 321 14.27 -7.39 17.20
N ARG A 322 14.93 -7.27 16.04
CA ARG A 322 15.88 -6.18 15.76
C ARG A 322 15.15 -4.85 15.54
N ILE A 323 14.04 -4.87 14.79
CA ILE A 323 13.19 -3.70 14.56
C ILE A 323 12.60 -3.20 15.88
N LYS A 324 12.08 -4.09 16.72
CA LYS A 324 11.55 -3.74 18.06
C LYS A 324 12.56 -2.95 18.90
N ARG A 325 13.81 -3.43 18.97
CA ARG A 325 14.89 -2.74 19.71
C ARG A 325 15.23 -1.37 19.14
N LEU A 326 15.14 -1.19 17.82
CA LEU A 326 15.34 0.12 17.17
C LEU A 326 14.17 1.07 17.45
N GLU A 327 12.94 0.56 17.42
CA GLU A 327 11.72 1.28 17.77
C GLU A 327 11.76 1.81 19.22
N GLU A 328 12.07 0.95 20.19
CA GLU A 328 12.18 1.34 21.61
C GLU A 328 13.21 2.46 21.82
N ARG A 329 14.36 2.37 21.14
CA ARG A 329 15.42 3.41 21.17
C ARG A 329 14.97 4.71 20.50
N ALA A 330 14.17 4.61 19.44
CA ALA A 330 13.62 5.74 18.72
C ALA A 330 12.66 6.55 19.59
N LEU A 331 11.72 5.84 20.24
CA LEU A 331 10.74 6.43 21.15
C LEU A 331 11.43 7.08 22.35
N ALA A 332 12.45 6.44 22.92
CA ALA A 332 13.23 7.00 24.02
C ALA A 332 13.97 8.31 23.66
N LYS A 333 14.24 8.54 22.36
CA LYS A 333 14.92 9.74 21.86
C LYS A 333 13.96 10.74 21.19
N ALA A 334 12.67 10.44 21.16
CA ALA A 334 11.69 11.27 20.47
C ALA A 334 11.56 12.63 21.17
N GLN A 335 12.06 13.69 20.54
CA GLN A 335 11.76 15.07 20.92
C GLN A 335 10.40 15.49 20.36
N LYS A 336 9.81 16.56 20.91
CA LYS A 336 8.62 17.18 20.30
C LYS A 336 8.97 17.56 18.86
N SER A 337 8.32 16.91 17.90
CA SER A 337 8.45 17.29 16.49
C SER A 337 7.95 18.71 16.29
N PRO A 338 8.63 19.53 15.47
CA PRO A 338 8.14 20.86 15.14
C PRO A 338 6.76 20.77 14.48
N THR A 339 5.96 21.82 14.64
CA THR A 339 4.72 21.97 13.87
C THR A 339 5.09 22.20 12.41
N ILE A 340 4.52 21.41 11.51
CA ILE A 340 4.76 21.47 10.07
C ILE A 340 3.47 21.88 9.39
N SER A 341 3.55 22.86 8.49
CA SER A 341 2.44 23.27 7.63
C SER A 341 2.34 22.35 6.42
N PHE A 342 1.12 21.95 6.05
CA PHE A 342 0.85 21.18 4.84
C PHE A 342 0.06 22.04 3.86
N THR A 343 0.47 22.08 2.59
CA THR A 343 -0.28 22.83 1.56
C THR A 343 -1.66 22.21 1.26
N TRP A 344 -1.88 20.95 1.64
CA TRP A 344 -3.15 20.24 1.46
C TRP A 344 -4.26 20.72 2.39
N ILE A 345 -3.92 21.36 3.51
CA ILE A 345 -4.92 21.83 4.48
C ILE A 345 -5.05 23.33 4.32
N SER A 346 -6.26 23.77 3.99
CA SER A 346 -6.60 25.19 3.99
C SER A 346 -6.47 25.70 5.43
N GLY A 347 -5.59 26.68 5.65
CA GLY A 347 -5.53 27.38 6.93
C GLY A 347 -6.87 28.04 7.21
N MET A 348 -7.58 27.56 8.23
CA MET A 348 -8.62 28.31 8.91
C MET A 348 -8.10 28.74 10.27
#